data_AF-A0A0X6ZPD3-F1
#
_entry.id   AF-A0A0X6ZPD3-F1
#
_cell.length_a   1.000
_cell.length_b   1.000
_cell.length_c   1.000
_cell.angle_alpha   90.00
_cell.angle_beta   90.00
_cell.angle_gamma   90.00
#
_symmetry.space_group_name_H-M   'P 1'
#
loop_
_entity.id
_entity.type
_entity.pdbx_description
1 polymer ?
#
loop_
_entity_poly.entity_id
_entity_poly.type
_entity_poly.pdbx_seq_one_letter_code
_entity_poly.pdbx_strand_id
1 'polypeptide(L)'
;MNWKKFGAESRIARGAILVFERKGGGHVGLYVGEDRTHYHVLGGNQNNSVSITRIEKGRLVTGGVRWPKTADAPIGGKVELSSAGAPVSKTEA
;
A
#
# COMPACT_ATOMS: atom_id res chain seq x y z
N MET A 1 -15.54 -1.15 7.00
CA MET A 1 -14.49 -2.14 6.69
C MET A 1 -13.72 -2.56 7.93
N ASN A 2 -13.66 -3.87 8.21
CA ASN A 2 -13.01 -4.42 9.42
C ASN A 2 -11.50 -4.15 9.47
N TRP A 3 -10.82 -4.18 8.31
CA TRP A 3 -9.37 -4.00 8.20
C TRP A 3 -8.86 -2.64 8.73
N LYS A 4 -9.69 -1.59 8.77
CA LYS A 4 -9.28 -0.29 9.35
C LYS A 4 -9.07 -0.34 10.87
N LYS A 5 -9.53 -1.41 11.53
CA LYS A 5 -9.35 -1.62 12.97
C LYS A 5 -8.08 -2.42 13.29
N PHE A 6 -7.38 -2.94 12.29
CA PHE A 6 -6.14 -3.68 12.50
C PHE A 6 -5.06 -2.77 13.09
N GLY A 7 -4.30 -3.28 14.07
CA GLY A 7 -3.15 -2.57 14.62
C GLY A 7 -3.46 -1.17 15.15
N ALA A 8 -2.53 -0.24 14.95
CA ALA A 8 -2.70 1.19 15.24
C ALA A 8 -2.78 2.00 13.94
N GLU A 9 -3.44 3.16 14.00
CA GLU A 9 -3.37 4.13 12.92
C GLU A 9 -1.94 4.68 12.86
N SER A 10 -1.45 4.90 11.64
CA SER A 10 -0.08 5.34 11.45
C SER A 10 0.02 6.37 10.33
N ARG A 11 1.12 7.11 10.33
CA ARG A 11 1.61 7.82 9.15
C ARG A 11 2.05 6.82 8.07
N ILE A 12 2.15 7.30 6.83
CA ILE A 12 2.74 6.53 5.72
C ILE A 12 4.21 6.19 6.02
N ALA A 13 4.55 4.93 5.79
CA ALA A 13 5.90 4.39 5.82
C ALA A 13 5.95 3.14 4.93
N ARG A 14 7.15 2.75 4.47
CA ARG A 14 7.35 1.48 3.75
C ARG A 14 6.85 0.31 4.58
N GLY A 15 6.09 -0.57 3.95
CA GLY A 15 5.46 -1.72 4.61
C GLY A 15 4.20 -1.38 5.40
N ALA A 16 3.77 -0.12 5.47
CA ALA A 16 2.49 0.21 6.10
C ALA A 16 1.34 -0.48 5.36
N ILE A 17 0.36 -1.00 6.12
CA ILE A 17 -0.81 -1.65 5.54
C ILE A 17 -1.78 -0.55 5.12
N LEU A 18 -2.13 -0.53 3.84
CA LEU A 18 -3.10 0.41 3.28
C LEU A 18 -4.43 -0.30 3.07
N VAL A 19 -5.52 0.32 3.52
CA VAL A 19 -6.88 -0.20 3.39
C VAL A 19 -7.65 0.65 2.40
N PHE A 20 -8.11 0.03 1.30
CA PHE A 20 -8.78 0.69 0.19
C PHE A 20 -10.23 0.25 0.04
N GLU A 21 -11.09 1.20 -0.32
CA GLU A 21 -12.44 0.93 -0.82
C GLU A 21 -12.41 0.42 -2.26
N ARG A 22 -13.27 -0.57 -2.52
CA ARG A 22 -13.47 -1.16 -3.84
C ARG A 22 -14.95 -1.48 -4.02
N LYS A 23 -15.50 -1.25 -5.21
CA LYS A 23 -16.86 -1.70 -5.52
C LYS A 23 -16.94 -3.23 -5.30
N GLY A 24 -17.86 -3.67 -4.44
CA GLY A 24 -18.01 -5.08 -4.06
C GLY A 24 -17.10 -5.57 -2.92
N GLY A 25 -16.37 -4.70 -2.21
CA GLY A 25 -15.60 -5.10 -1.02
C GLY A 25 -14.51 -4.12 -0.57
N GLY A 26 -13.48 -4.65 0.07
CA GLY A 26 -12.26 -3.88 0.39
C GLY A 26 -11.03 -4.51 -0.25
N HIS A 27 -9.93 -3.77 -0.25
CA HIS A 27 -8.61 -4.29 -0.61
C HIS A 27 -7.59 -3.84 0.42
N VAL A 28 -6.60 -4.67 0.67
CA VAL A 28 -5.46 -4.36 1.53
C VAL A 28 -4.17 -4.69 0.81
N GLY A 29 -3.13 -3.92 1.08
CA GLY A 29 -1.79 -4.20 0.60
C GLY A 29 -0.75 -3.37 1.34
N LEU A 30 0.51 -3.58 1.00
CA LEU A 30 1.64 -2.94 1.66
C LEU A 30 2.11 -1.74 0.83
N TYR A 31 2.31 -0.60 1.49
CA TYR A 31 2.88 0.60 0.88
C TYR A 31 4.32 0.33 0.44
N VAL A 32 4.58 0.45 -0.86
CA VAL A 32 5.94 0.43 -1.43
C VAL A 32 6.43 1.86 -1.67
N GLY A 33 5.54 2.70 -2.19
CA GLY A 33 5.77 4.11 -2.48
C GLY A 33 4.49 4.77 -2.99
N GLU A 34 4.61 5.96 -3.52
CA GLU A 34 3.51 6.69 -4.15
C GLU A 34 4.03 7.60 -5.26
N ASP A 35 3.16 7.96 -6.18
CA ASP A 35 3.37 9.10 -7.06
C ASP A 35 2.34 10.18 -6.70
N ARG A 36 2.27 11.26 -7.49
CA ARG A 36 1.34 12.37 -7.25
C ARG A 36 -0.11 11.92 -7.04
N THR A 37 -0.59 10.92 -7.76
CA THR A 37 -2.01 10.55 -7.80
C THR A 37 -2.30 9.14 -7.26
N HIS A 38 -1.30 8.26 -7.14
CA HIS A 38 -1.48 6.87 -6.75
C HIS A 38 -0.51 6.42 -5.66
N TYR A 39 -0.96 5.48 -4.82
CA TYR A 39 -0.08 4.62 -4.05
C TYR A 39 0.41 3.46 -4.93
N HIS A 40 1.66 3.07 -4.76
CA HIS A 40 2.22 1.85 -5.34
C HIS A 40 2.17 0.79 -4.25
N VAL A 41 1.33 -0.23 -4.47
CA VAL A 41 0.90 -1.14 -3.41
C VAL A 41 1.26 -2.57 -3.79
N LEU A 42 2.09 -3.22 -2.98
CA LEU A 42 2.32 -4.65 -3.06
C LEU A 42 1.12 -5.37 -2.47
N GLY A 43 0.40 -6.14 -3.27
CA GLY A 43 -0.82 -6.82 -2.84
C GLY A 43 -1.02 -8.17 -3.50
N GLY A 44 -1.75 -9.05 -2.82
CA GLY A 44 -2.23 -10.31 -3.38
C GLY A 44 -3.56 -10.14 -4.12
N ASN A 45 -3.88 -11.10 -4.98
CA ASN A 45 -5.09 -11.11 -5.80
C ASN A 45 -5.28 -9.83 -6.65
N GLN A 46 -4.16 -9.23 -7.04
CA GLN A 46 -4.12 -8.17 -8.05
C GLN A 46 -3.95 -8.86 -9.39
N ASN A 47 -5.05 -9.01 -10.12
CA ASN A 47 -5.11 -9.82 -11.33
C ASN A 47 -4.64 -11.28 -11.10
N ASN A 48 -5.17 -11.94 -10.06
CA ASN A 48 -4.80 -13.31 -9.67
C ASN A 48 -3.29 -13.52 -9.40
N SER A 49 -2.57 -12.47 -9.00
CA SER A 49 -1.14 -12.51 -8.70
C SER A 49 -0.79 -11.74 -7.42
N VAL A 50 0.46 -11.90 -6.96
CA VAL A 50 1.12 -10.97 -6.05
C VAL A 50 1.95 -10.01 -6.89
N SER A 51 1.61 -8.74 -6.86
CA SER A 51 2.29 -7.73 -7.70
C SER A 51 2.24 -6.35 -7.05
N ILE A 52 2.93 -5.39 -7.65
CA ILE A 52 2.81 -3.97 -7.31
C ILE A 52 1.80 -3.35 -8.27
N THR A 53 0.71 -2.82 -7.73
CA THR A 53 -0.31 -2.12 -8.51
C THR A 53 -0.43 -0.67 -8.05
N ARG A 54 -0.66 0.23 -9.00
CA ARG A 54 -1.00 1.63 -8.72
C ARG A 54 -2.47 1.74 -8.31
N ILE A 55 -2.74 2.25 -7.11
CA ILE A 55 -4.09 2.46 -6.58
C ILE A 55 -4.27 3.94 -6.27
N GLU A 56 -5.33 4.53 -6.83
CA GLU A 56 -5.65 5.94 -6.67
C GLU A 56 -5.74 6.33 -5.19
N LYS A 57 -5.12 7.46 -4.81
CA LYS A 57 -5.07 7.92 -3.42
C LYS A 57 -6.46 8.14 -2.82
N GLY A 58 -7.43 8.60 -3.63
CA GLY A 58 -8.81 8.84 -3.20
C GLY A 58 -9.56 7.57 -2.77
N ARG A 59 -9.06 6.38 -3.12
CA ARG A 59 -9.66 5.11 -2.70
C ARG A 59 -9.21 4.66 -1.31
N LEU A 60 -8.23 5.33 -0.71
CA LEU A 60 -7.76 5.01 0.64
C LEU A 60 -8.84 5.39 1.65
N VAL A 61 -9.21 4.46 2.50
CA VAL A 61 -10.18 4.70 3.57
C VAL A 61 -9.61 5.71 4.57
N THR A 62 -10.42 6.61 5.09
CA THR A 62 -10.03 7.48 6.21
C THR A 62 -9.59 6.65 7.43
N GLY A 63 -8.37 6.88 7.90
CA GLY A 63 -7.71 6.07 8.93
C GLY A 63 -7.21 4.70 8.42
N GLY A 64 -7.08 4.55 7.11
CA GLY A 64 -6.73 3.31 6.41
C GLY A 64 -5.24 3.00 6.34
N VAL A 65 -4.36 3.85 6.87
CA VAL A 65 -2.93 3.56 7.03
C VAL A 65 -2.72 2.90 8.39
N ARG A 66 -2.36 1.63 8.38
CA ARG A 66 -2.28 0.79 9.58
C ARG A 66 -0.87 0.24 9.80
N TRP A 67 -0.50 0.08 11.06
CA TRP A 67 0.76 -0.52 11.48
C TRP A 67 0.53 -1.58 12.58
N PRO A 68 1.23 -2.73 12.57
CA PRO A 68 1.12 -3.73 13.64
C PRO A 68 1.55 -3.14 15.00
N LYS A 69 0.79 -3.39 16.06
CA LYS A 69 1.14 -2.91 17.42
C LYS A 69 2.38 -3.58 18.01
N THR A 70 2.75 -4.74 17.47
CA THR A 70 3.86 -5.57 17.91
C THR A 70 5.14 -5.33 17.10
N ALA A 71 5.07 -4.51 16.05
CA ALA A 71 6.25 -4.13 15.27
C ALA A 71 6.90 -2.89 15.91
N ASP A 72 8.19 -2.72 15.67
CA ASP A 72 8.89 -1.48 15.99
C ASP A 72 8.23 -0.28 15.31
N ALA A 73 8.51 0.91 15.82
CA ALA A 73 7.98 2.14 15.26
C ALA A 73 8.30 2.25 13.75
N PRO A 74 7.34 2.69 12.92
CA PRO A 74 7.55 2.80 11.49
C PRO A 74 8.69 3.76 11.17
N ILE A 75 9.67 3.27 10.41
CA ILE A 75 10.86 4.03 9.98
C ILE A 75 10.64 4.60 8.57
N GLY A 76 11.20 5.77 8.29
CA GLY A 76 11.11 6.41 6.97
C GLY A 76 9.83 7.19 6.80
N GLY A 77 9.33 7.37 5.58
CA GLY A 77 8.14 8.18 5.28
C GLY A 77 7.64 7.92 3.87
N LYS A 78 7.09 8.96 3.23
CA LYS A 78 6.68 8.89 1.83
C LYS A 78 7.87 8.57 0.94
N VAL A 79 7.65 7.75 -0.08
CA VAL A 79 8.63 7.37 -1.11
C VAL A 79 8.02 7.72 -2.45
N GLU A 80 8.50 8.80 -3.06
CA GLU A 80 8.05 9.22 -4.39
C GLU A 80 8.65 8.29 -5.46
N LEU A 81 7.78 7.71 -6.28
CA LEU A 81 8.11 6.82 -7.38
C LEU A 81 7.63 7.42 -8.70
N SER A 82 8.28 7.02 -9.80
CA SER A 82 7.79 7.40 -11.12
C SER A 82 6.47 6.70 -11.43
N SER A 83 5.56 7.39 -12.12
CA SER A 83 4.34 6.78 -12.64
C SER A 83 4.57 5.82 -13.81
N ALA A 84 5.78 5.81 -14.39
CA ALA A 84 6.14 5.07 -15.60
C ALA A 84 6.29 3.54 -15.38
N GLY A 85 5.97 3.03 -14.18
CA GLY A 85 6.26 1.65 -13.78
C GLY A 85 7.74 1.45 -13.52
N ALA A 86 8.09 0.46 -12.69
CA ALA A 86 9.47 0.03 -12.60
C ALA A 86 9.82 -0.75 -13.89
N PRO A 87 10.95 -0.48 -14.56
CA PRO A 87 11.43 -1.39 -15.59
C PRO A 87 11.56 -2.79 -14.99
N VAL A 88 11.11 -3.81 -15.74
CA VAL A 88 11.24 -5.21 -15.34
C VAL A 88 12.73 -5.50 -15.14
N SER A 89 13.12 -5.86 -13.92
CA SER A 89 14.48 -6.33 -13.68
C SER A 89 14.71 -7.55 -14.55
N LYS A 90 15.75 -7.52 -15.40
CA LYS A 90 16.09 -8.65 -16.27
C LYS A 90 16.87 -9.74 -15.52
N THR A 91 17.29 -9.46 -14.28
CA THR A 91 17.95 -10.39 -13.36
C THR A 91 17.57 -10.05 -11.91
N GLU A 92 17.36 -11.06 -11.08
CA GLU A 92 17.17 -10.94 -9.62
C GLU A 92 18.50 -11.01 -8.85
N ALA A 93 19.62 -11.02 -9.58
CA ALA A 93 20.98 -11.03 -9.07
C ALA A 93 21.57 -9.61 -9.03
#